data_AF-A0A7G5XCH5-F1
#
_entry.id   AF-A0A7G5XCH5-F1
#
_cell.length_a   1.000
_cell.length_b   1.000
_cell.length_c   1.000
_cell.angle_alpha   90.00
_cell.angle_beta   90.00
_cell.angle_gamma   90.00
#
_symmetry.space_group_name_H-M   'P 1'
#
loop_
_entity.id
_entity.type
_entity.pdbx_description
1 polymer ?
#
loop_
_entity_poly.entity_id
_entity_poly.type
_entity_poly.pdbx_seq_one_letter_code
_entity_poly.pdbx_strand_id
1 'polypeptide(L)'
;MPKTLLKHVWVLLFITACATVSQDHLSSNRNQVQVVKPATSTLLFIDTMLVGVQPLPLTDLQQTEEGQIVLAEGYYEANYKSYCLQPGTPDPTDKDAYLQTPLQTHRKEIVETALRNSLTKPHLNQKNIQLLLWSVVSGSDYNKLSWPVQLTAQELLTRKQIFELKGGVMGVVKTVAKALPETKFTGAHINMRQMFETGANTYEAFERVAVLREKSVVHKVDYKKEQWYKQDGGYYLRYFPNGYQQVKIQVYVPAGTLDSTGMQDGNYLLFDPVNRMATPANSNAQRLGIGAPVAEIIRKIIRIQKDAPKTKQPTPKEQPKTSKEQQ
;
A
#
# COMPACT_ATOMS: atom_id res chain seq x y z
N MET A 1 -19.18 -35.64 -73.53
CA MET A 1 -19.79 -34.30 -73.49
C MET A 1 -19.58 -33.70 -72.11
N PRO A 2 -19.29 -32.39 -72.02
CA PRO A 2 -18.41 -31.81 -70.99
C PRO A 2 -19.08 -30.69 -70.16
N LYS A 3 -18.25 -29.99 -69.36
CA LYS A 3 -18.43 -28.64 -68.75
C LYS A 3 -19.10 -28.66 -67.37
N THR A 4 -18.61 -28.02 -66.30
CA THR A 4 -17.74 -26.83 -66.11
C THR A 4 -17.33 -26.79 -64.62
N LEU A 5 -16.08 -26.51 -64.23
CA LEU A 5 -15.51 -25.17 -63.93
C LEU A 5 -16.42 -24.35 -62.99
N LEU A 6 -16.03 -23.74 -61.87
CA LEU A 6 -14.81 -23.09 -61.36
C LEU A 6 -15.33 -21.80 -60.70
N LYS A 7 -14.78 -21.43 -59.54
CA LYS A 7 -14.85 -20.10 -58.88
C LYS A 7 -16.20 -19.67 -58.29
N HIS A 8 -16.22 -19.44 -56.97
CA HIS A 8 -16.29 -18.10 -56.38
C HIS A 8 -16.25 -18.20 -54.84
N VAL A 9 -15.04 -18.11 -54.27
CA VAL A 9 -14.84 -17.75 -52.86
C VAL A 9 -14.97 -16.23 -52.79
N TRP A 10 -16.04 -15.74 -52.18
CA TRP A 10 -16.26 -14.32 -51.97
C TRP A 10 -15.60 -13.91 -50.65
N VAL A 11 -14.39 -13.36 -50.75
CA VAL A 11 -13.72 -12.66 -49.64
C VAL A 11 -14.25 -11.23 -49.65
N LEU A 12 -15.11 -10.90 -48.69
CA LEU A 12 -15.44 -9.50 -48.38
C LEU A 12 -14.33 -8.93 -47.50
N LEU A 13 -13.41 -8.21 -48.14
CA LEU A 13 -12.47 -7.29 -47.53
C LEU A 13 -13.20 -5.96 -47.27
N PHE A 14 -13.65 -5.74 -46.04
CA PHE A 14 -14.00 -4.39 -45.60
C PHE A 14 -12.72 -3.66 -45.19
N ILE A 15 -12.19 -2.87 -46.12
CA ILE A 15 -11.21 -1.82 -45.85
C ILE A 15 -12.00 -0.64 -45.29
N THR A 16 -12.05 -0.50 -43.97
CA THR A 16 -12.43 0.77 -43.34
C THR A 16 -11.20 1.66 -43.24
N ALA A 17 -11.29 2.81 -43.90
CA ALA A 17 -10.29 3.85 -43.96
C ALA A 17 -9.85 4.31 -42.56
N CYS A 18 -8.55 4.49 -42.41
CA CYS A 18 -7.95 5.21 -41.30
C CYS A 18 -8.41 6.68 -41.37
N ALA A 19 -9.34 7.06 -40.50
CA ALA A 19 -9.53 8.46 -40.16
C ALA A 19 -8.37 8.87 -39.24
N THR A 20 -7.50 9.73 -39.74
CA THR A 20 -6.50 10.46 -38.96
C THR A 20 -7.22 11.38 -37.97
N VAL A 21 -7.32 10.93 -36.72
CA VAL A 21 -7.72 11.80 -35.61
C VAL A 21 -6.47 12.53 -35.12
N SER A 22 -6.54 13.86 -35.23
CA SER A 22 -5.55 14.83 -34.79
C SER A 22 -5.11 14.55 -33.35
N GLN A 23 -3.79 14.48 -33.14
CA GLN A 23 -3.18 14.57 -31.83
C GLN A 23 -3.29 16.00 -31.32
N ASP A 24 -4.40 16.34 -30.68
CA ASP A 24 -4.51 17.55 -29.86
C ASP A 24 -5.44 17.26 -28.68
N HIS A 25 -4.83 16.82 -27.57
CA HIS A 25 -5.22 17.08 -26.17
C HIS A 25 -4.51 16.06 -25.26
N LEU A 26 -3.18 16.16 -25.20
CA LEU A 26 -2.42 15.69 -24.04
C LEU A 26 -2.08 16.91 -23.19
N SER A 27 -3.05 17.37 -22.40
CA SER A 27 -2.74 18.21 -21.25
C SER A 27 -3.65 17.86 -20.07
N SER A 28 -2.98 17.74 -18.91
CA SER A 28 -3.56 17.86 -17.57
C SER A 28 -4.56 16.79 -17.11
N ASN A 29 -4.04 15.63 -16.67
CA ASN A 29 -4.41 15.18 -15.32
C ASN A 29 -3.33 14.25 -14.73
N ARG A 30 -2.12 14.79 -14.58
CA ARG A 30 -1.14 14.23 -13.64
C ARG A 30 -1.63 14.70 -12.27
N ASN A 31 -2.29 13.80 -11.52
CA ASN A 31 -2.49 13.97 -10.08
C ASN A 31 -1.13 14.35 -9.47
N GLN A 32 -0.96 15.64 -9.23
CA GLN A 32 0.18 16.15 -8.50
C GLN A 32 0.01 15.59 -7.09
N VAL A 33 0.87 14.62 -6.76
CA VAL A 33 1.22 14.36 -5.37
C VAL A 33 1.70 15.70 -4.84
N GLN A 34 0.86 16.40 -4.07
CA GLN A 34 1.27 17.57 -3.33
C GLN A 34 2.26 17.08 -2.28
N VAL A 35 3.54 17.04 -2.65
CA VAL A 35 4.62 17.03 -1.69
C VAL A 35 4.56 18.40 -1.03
N VAL A 36 3.86 18.48 0.10
CA VAL A 36 3.79 19.69 0.91
C VAL A 36 5.24 20.04 1.29
N LYS A 37 5.77 21.11 0.69
CA LYS A 37 7.01 21.71 1.15
C LYS A 37 6.75 22.24 2.57
N PRO A 38 7.55 21.86 3.56
CA PRO A 38 7.35 22.34 4.91
C PRO A 38 7.64 23.84 4.99
N ALA A 39 6.73 24.62 5.57
CA ALA A 39 7.08 25.93 6.09
C ALA A 39 7.97 25.71 7.33
N THR A 40 9.25 26.04 7.21
CA THR A 40 10.30 25.79 8.23
C THR A 40 9.94 26.34 9.62
N SER A 41 9.09 27.36 9.72
CA SER A 41 8.68 28.01 10.96
C SER A 41 7.73 27.17 11.83
N THR A 42 6.77 26.44 11.24
CA THR A 42 5.80 25.62 12.00
C THR A 42 6.47 24.40 12.63
N LEU A 43 7.56 23.91 12.05
CA LEU A 43 8.22 22.68 12.48
C LEU A 43 9.11 22.86 13.72
N LEU A 44 9.86 23.96 13.77
CA LEU A 44 10.65 24.34 14.95
C LEU A 44 9.75 24.57 16.18
N PHE A 45 8.52 25.02 15.96
CA PHE A 45 7.56 25.27 17.01
C PHE A 45 7.09 23.98 17.71
N ILE A 46 6.79 22.91 16.95
CA ILE A 46 6.35 21.64 17.53
C ILE A 46 7.44 21.05 18.43
N ASP A 47 8.68 20.98 17.95
CA ASP A 47 9.77 20.45 18.77
C ASP A 47 10.00 21.29 20.04
N THR A 48 9.84 22.62 19.95
CA THR A 48 9.92 23.51 21.11
C THR A 48 8.79 23.26 22.12
N MET A 49 7.55 23.05 21.65
CA MET A 49 6.41 22.74 22.51
C MET A 49 6.51 21.39 23.20
N LEU A 50 7.15 20.41 22.54
CA LEU A 50 7.25 19.04 23.05
C LEU A 50 8.53 18.81 23.88
N VAL A 51 9.39 19.82 24.07
CA VAL A 51 10.57 19.70 24.95
C VAL A 51 10.13 19.30 26.35
N GLY A 52 10.63 18.15 26.82
CA GLY A 52 10.32 17.62 28.16
C GLY A 52 8.95 16.97 28.29
N VAL A 53 8.13 16.94 27.22
CA VAL A 53 6.85 16.23 27.20
C VAL A 53 7.09 14.78 26.81
N GLN A 54 6.66 13.85 27.65
CA GLN A 54 6.72 12.42 27.33
C GLN A 54 5.53 12.03 26.44
N PRO A 55 5.76 11.26 25.35
CA PRO A 55 4.66 10.80 24.52
C PRO A 55 3.80 9.78 25.25
N LEU A 56 2.49 9.87 25.07
CA LEU A 56 1.54 8.84 25.49
C LEU A 56 1.60 7.63 24.54
N PRO A 57 1.23 6.42 24.98
CA PRO A 57 1.22 5.27 24.09
C PRO A 57 0.15 5.44 23.01
N LEU A 58 0.57 5.45 21.73
CA LEU A 58 -0.36 5.52 20.59
C LEU A 58 -1.31 4.30 20.58
N THR A 59 -0.86 3.19 21.13
CA THR A 59 -1.62 1.94 21.24
C THR A 59 -2.79 2.00 22.23
N ASP A 60 -2.83 3.01 23.11
CA ASP A 60 -3.92 3.18 24.09
C ASP A 60 -5.16 3.84 23.47
N LEU A 61 -5.00 4.47 22.30
CA LEU A 61 -6.08 5.06 21.54
C LEU A 61 -7.02 4.00 20.97
N GLN A 62 -8.26 4.42 20.73
CA GLN A 62 -9.27 3.56 20.13
C GLN A 62 -8.90 3.23 18.68
N GLN A 63 -9.29 2.04 18.23
CA GLN A 63 -9.05 1.57 16.88
C GLN A 63 -10.36 1.18 16.20
N THR A 64 -10.43 1.33 14.88
CA THR A 64 -11.54 0.77 14.09
C THR A 64 -11.39 -0.74 13.92
N GLU A 65 -12.42 -1.41 13.39
CA GLU A 65 -12.32 -2.85 13.07
C GLU A 65 -11.21 -3.16 12.06
N GLU A 66 -10.93 -2.20 11.17
CA GLU A 66 -9.84 -2.26 10.20
C GLU A 66 -8.47 -1.93 10.84
N GLY A 67 -8.42 -1.55 12.11
CA GLY A 67 -7.17 -1.20 12.80
C GLY A 67 -6.62 0.18 12.45
N GLN A 68 -7.46 1.08 11.96
CA GLN A 68 -7.13 2.51 11.92
C GLN A 68 -7.21 3.06 13.34
N ILE A 69 -6.33 3.98 13.71
CA ILE A 69 -6.30 4.59 15.04
C ILE A 69 -7.15 5.86 15.00
N VAL A 70 -8.07 5.96 15.96
CA VAL A 70 -8.86 7.17 16.20
C VAL A 70 -8.00 8.11 17.02
N LEU A 71 -7.56 9.18 16.37
CA LEU A 71 -6.69 10.16 16.98
C LEU A 71 -7.46 11.04 17.97
N ALA A 72 -6.80 11.38 19.07
CA ALA A 72 -7.20 12.41 20.02
C ALA A 72 -6.11 13.49 20.08
N GLU A 73 -6.42 14.65 20.63
CA GLU A 73 -5.44 15.72 20.84
C GLU A 73 -4.34 15.28 21.80
N GLY A 74 -3.07 15.52 21.43
CA GLY A 74 -1.93 15.11 22.25
C GLY A 74 -0.71 14.66 21.45
N TYR A 75 0.29 14.18 22.18
CA TYR A 75 1.55 13.65 21.65
C TYR A 75 1.66 12.17 21.97
N TYR A 76 1.79 11.34 20.94
CA TYR A 76 1.73 9.89 21.03
C TYR A 76 2.91 9.20 20.36
N GLU A 77 3.28 8.01 20.83
CA GLU A 77 4.32 7.16 20.24
C GLU A 77 3.95 5.68 20.32
N ALA A 78 4.33 4.90 19.30
CA ALA A 78 4.39 3.45 19.39
C ALA A 78 5.47 2.85 18.47
N ASN A 79 5.95 1.67 18.84
CA ASN A 79 6.85 0.85 18.03
C ASN A 79 6.04 -0.19 17.25
N TYR A 80 6.29 -0.28 15.95
CA TYR A 80 5.66 -1.23 15.04
C TYR A 80 6.68 -2.16 14.40
N LYS A 81 6.27 -3.40 14.15
CA LYS A 81 6.95 -4.27 13.19
C LYS A 81 6.84 -3.62 11.81
N SER A 82 7.95 -3.53 11.11
CA SER A 82 8.00 -3.07 9.72
C SER A 82 8.65 -4.11 8.81
N TYR A 83 8.46 -3.91 7.51
CA TYR A 83 8.87 -4.84 6.48
C TYR A 83 9.48 -4.12 5.29
N CYS A 84 10.58 -4.65 4.78
CA CYS A 84 11.20 -4.25 3.53
C CYS A 84 10.24 -4.52 2.36
N LEU A 85 9.85 -3.47 1.64
CA LEU A 85 9.00 -3.59 0.44
C LEU A 85 9.75 -3.31 -0.86
N GLN A 86 11.04 -2.97 -0.79
CA GLN A 86 11.87 -2.64 -1.95
C GLN A 86 13.20 -3.40 -1.90
N PRO A 87 13.23 -4.68 -2.31
CA PRO A 87 14.46 -5.46 -2.38
C PRO A 87 15.55 -4.77 -3.21
N GLY A 88 16.80 -4.91 -2.76
CA GLY A 88 17.98 -4.33 -3.38
C GLY A 88 18.20 -2.86 -2.98
N THR A 89 17.76 -2.45 -1.80
CA THR A 89 18.07 -1.13 -1.25
C THR A 89 18.72 -1.23 0.14
N PRO A 90 19.53 -0.23 0.53
CA PRO A 90 20.15 -0.16 1.85
C PRO A 90 19.15 -0.20 3.00
N ASP A 91 19.56 -0.81 4.11
CA ASP A 91 18.81 -0.72 5.38
C ASP A 91 18.68 0.75 5.84
N PRO A 92 17.57 1.15 6.47
CA PRO A 92 17.45 2.50 7.04
C PRO A 92 18.51 2.77 8.11
N THR A 93 18.99 4.00 8.14
CA THR A 93 20.00 4.50 9.08
C THR A 93 19.47 5.70 9.87
N ASP A 94 20.25 6.15 10.85
CA ASP A 94 19.97 7.33 11.67
C ASP A 94 20.01 8.65 10.91
N LYS A 95 20.44 8.66 9.64
CA LYS A 95 20.46 9.85 8.77
C LYS A 95 19.25 9.95 7.86
N ASP A 96 18.42 8.91 7.81
CA ASP A 96 17.32 8.82 6.87
C ASP A 96 16.07 9.51 7.42
N ALA A 97 15.50 10.39 6.61
CA ALA A 97 14.24 11.06 6.86
C ALA A 97 13.12 10.30 6.17
N TYR A 98 12.00 10.07 6.85
CA TYR A 98 10.91 9.25 6.34
C TYR A 98 9.58 10.00 6.30
N LEU A 99 8.83 9.77 5.21
CA LEU A 99 7.52 10.34 4.95
C LEU A 99 6.48 9.24 4.83
N GLN A 100 5.25 9.55 5.25
CA GLN A 100 4.11 8.70 4.93
C GLN A 100 3.73 8.88 3.46
N THR A 101 3.55 7.78 2.74
CA THR A 101 3.11 7.78 1.34
C THR A 101 2.11 6.65 1.10
N PRO A 102 1.23 6.76 0.08
CA PRO A 102 0.41 5.64 -0.34
C PRO A 102 1.27 4.45 -0.72
N LEU A 103 0.81 3.23 -0.42
CA LEU A 103 1.54 2.02 -0.79
C LEU A 103 1.66 1.91 -2.32
N GLN A 104 2.91 1.87 -2.84
CA GLN A 104 3.21 1.75 -4.27
C GLN A 104 4.14 0.56 -4.51
N THR A 105 3.56 -0.64 -4.64
CA THR A 105 4.31 -1.88 -4.87
C THR A 105 3.61 -2.80 -5.86
N HIS A 106 4.33 -3.77 -6.43
CA HIS A 106 3.75 -4.82 -7.24
C HIS A 106 2.76 -5.64 -6.39
N ARG A 107 1.57 -5.94 -6.95
CA ARG A 107 0.48 -6.62 -6.24
C ARG A 107 0.09 -5.95 -4.91
N LYS A 108 0.01 -4.62 -4.95
CA LYS A 108 -0.36 -3.73 -3.83
C LYS A 108 -1.45 -4.31 -2.91
N GLU A 109 -2.58 -4.74 -3.47
CA GLU A 109 -3.72 -5.25 -2.68
C GLU A 109 -3.36 -6.48 -1.81
N ILE A 110 -2.48 -7.35 -2.31
CA ILE A 110 -2.00 -8.53 -1.58
C ILE A 110 -1.08 -8.08 -0.43
N VAL A 111 -0.20 -7.11 -0.69
CA VAL A 111 0.66 -6.53 0.34
C VAL A 111 -0.16 -5.83 1.42
N GLU A 112 -1.15 -5.00 1.05
CA GLU A 112 -2.05 -4.34 2.01
C GLU A 112 -2.78 -5.38 2.87
N THR A 113 -3.29 -6.44 2.25
CA THR A 113 -4.00 -7.51 2.97
C THR A 113 -3.07 -8.23 3.96
N ALA A 114 -1.86 -8.57 3.54
CA ALA A 114 -0.88 -9.21 4.42
C ALA A 114 -0.52 -8.34 5.62
N LEU A 115 -0.21 -7.06 5.38
CA LEU A 115 0.13 -6.11 6.45
C LEU A 115 -1.06 -5.87 7.38
N ARG A 116 -2.27 -5.70 6.83
CA ARG A 116 -3.52 -5.51 7.59
C ARG A 116 -3.82 -6.69 8.48
N ASN A 117 -3.79 -7.89 7.93
CA ASN A 117 -4.09 -9.10 8.68
C ASN A 117 -2.99 -9.43 9.69
N SER A 118 -1.78 -8.88 9.55
CA SER A 118 -0.73 -9.01 10.56
C SER A 118 -1.08 -8.28 11.86
N LEU A 119 -1.86 -7.19 11.82
CA LEU A 119 -2.29 -6.44 13.01
C LEU A 119 -3.00 -7.33 14.04
N THR A 120 -3.76 -8.31 13.57
CA THR A 120 -4.58 -9.20 14.40
C THR A 120 -3.92 -10.56 14.65
N LYS A 121 -2.72 -10.77 14.09
CA LYS A 121 -1.97 -12.03 14.17
C LYS A 121 -0.53 -11.79 14.63
N PRO A 122 -0.32 -11.21 15.83
CA PRO A 122 1.02 -10.87 16.32
C PRO A 122 1.91 -12.10 16.55
N HIS A 123 1.30 -13.28 16.72
CA HIS A 123 1.97 -14.58 16.90
C HIS A 123 2.74 -15.06 15.66
N LEU A 124 2.40 -14.52 14.48
CA LEU A 124 3.09 -14.90 13.25
C LEU A 124 4.54 -14.42 13.25
N ASN A 125 5.43 -15.31 12.80
CA ASN A 125 6.85 -15.02 12.72
C ASN A 125 7.11 -13.94 11.67
N GLN A 126 7.68 -12.81 12.11
CA GLN A 126 7.97 -11.66 11.26
C GLN A 126 8.84 -12.01 10.04
N LYS A 127 9.81 -12.93 10.19
CA LYS A 127 10.66 -13.39 9.08
C LYS A 127 9.84 -14.08 7.98
N ASN A 128 8.84 -14.88 8.35
CA ASN A 128 7.97 -15.52 7.37
C ASN A 128 7.07 -14.52 6.65
N ILE A 129 6.58 -13.50 7.36
CA ILE A 129 5.82 -12.40 6.75
C ILE A 129 6.72 -11.61 5.79
N GLN A 130 7.96 -11.31 6.16
CA GLN A 130 8.92 -10.64 5.29
C GLN A 130 9.23 -11.45 4.02
N LEU A 131 9.42 -12.77 4.14
CA LEU A 131 9.62 -13.65 2.99
C LEU A 131 8.39 -13.69 2.08
N LEU A 132 7.18 -13.74 2.65
CA LEU A 132 5.95 -13.63 1.88
C LEU A 132 5.87 -12.29 1.14
N LEU A 133 6.15 -11.18 1.80
CA LEU A 133 6.14 -9.86 1.16
C LEU A 133 7.17 -9.78 0.04
N TRP A 134 8.39 -10.25 0.27
CA TRP A 134 9.42 -10.32 -0.76
C TRP A 134 9.02 -11.21 -1.93
N SER A 135 8.34 -12.34 -1.69
CA SER A 135 7.86 -13.19 -2.78
C SER A 135 6.77 -12.50 -3.61
N VAL A 136 5.87 -11.75 -2.96
CA VAL A 136 4.82 -10.98 -3.62
C VAL A 136 5.42 -9.86 -4.48
N VAL A 137 6.33 -9.04 -3.93
CA VAL A 137 6.91 -7.90 -4.67
C VAL A 137 7.89 -8.33 -5.76
N SER A 138 8.55 -9.50 -5.63
CA SER A 138 9.40 -10.09 -6.68
C SER A 138 8.63 -10.89 -7.73
N GLY A 139 7.33 -11.14 -7.52
CA GLY A 139 6.51 -11.91 -8.46
C GLY A 139 6.83 -13.41 -8.46
N SER A 140 7.27 -13.95 -7.33
CA SER A 140 7.54 -15.39 -7.16
C SER A 140 6.25 -16.20 -7.05
N ASP A 141 6.28 -17.45 -7.51
CA ASP A 141 5.15 -18.38 -7.40
C ASP A 141 4.98 -18.87 -5.96
N TYR A 142 3.76 -18.81 -5.44
CA TYR A 142 3.38 -19.32 -4.12
C TYR A 142 3.86 -20.77 -3.88
N ASN A 143 3.79 -21.63 -4.89
CA ASN A 143 4.13 -23.05 -4.75
C ASN A 143 5.64 -23.28 -4.54
N LYS A 144 6.47 -22.26 -4.75
CA LYS A 144 7.92 -22.29 -4.53
C LYS A 144 8.33 -21.81 -3.13
N LEU A 145 7.38 -21.26 -2.36
CA LEU A 145 7.65 -20.80 -1.01
C LEU A 145 7.88 -21.99 -0.08
N SER A 146 8.71 -21.81 0.95
CA SER A 146 8.87 -22.81 2.00
C SER A 146 7.56 -23.02 2.76
N TRP A 147 7.39 -24.23 3.32
CA TRP A 147 6.17 -24.59 4.06
C TRP A 147 5.78 -23.57 5.15
N PRO A 148 6.69 -23.07 6.01
CA PRO A 148 6.33 -22.05 7.01
C PRO A 148 5.80 -20.74 6.40
N VAL A 149 6.34 -20.33 5.25
CA VAL A 149 5.88 -19.12 4.54
C VAL A 149 4.52 -19.36 3.90
N GLN A 150 4.27 -20.54 3.35
CA GLN A 150 2.95 -20.94 2.83
C GLN A 150 1.87 -20.95 3.92
N LEU A 151 2.18 -21.47 5.12
CA LEU A 151 1.26 -21.42 6.26
C LEU A 151 0.96 -19.98 6.69
N THR A 152 2.01 -19.16 6.79
CA THR A 152 1.86 -17.72 7.10
C THR A 152 0.98 -17.01 6.08
N ALA A 153 1.15 -17.32 4.79
CA ALA A 153 0.32 -16.79 3.72
C ALA A 153 -1.14 -17.24 3.80
N GLN A 154 -1.41 -18.49 4.21
CA GLN A 154 -2.78 -18.99 4.42
C GLN A 154 -3.50 -18.29 5.58
N GLU A 155 -2.75 -17.88 6.61
CA GLU A 155 -3.32 -17.08 7.70
C GLU A 155 -3.54 -15.61 7.31
N LEU A 156 -2.71 -15.06 6.44
CA LEU A 156 -2.73 -13.63 6.10
C LEU A 156 -3.53 -13.28 4.84
N LEU A 157 -3.67 -14.19 3.88
CA LEU A 157 -4.23 -13.88 2.57
C LEU A 157 -5.55 -14.60 2.32
N THR A 158 -6.37 -14.00 1.47
CA THR A 158 -7.60 -14.65 0.99
C THR A 158 -7.27 -15.79 0.02
N ARG A 159 -8.18 -16.76 -0.11
CA ARG A 159 -8.03 -17.85 -1.10
C ARG A 159 -7.86 -17.32 -2.53
N LYS A 160 -8.56 -16.23 -2.87
CA LYS A 160 -8.44 -15.55 -4.16
C LYS A 160 -7.01 -15.04 -4.38
N GLN A 161 -6.43 -14.35 -3.40
CA GLN A 161 -5.06 -13.83 -3.49
C GLN A 161 -4.03 -14.95 -3.55
N ILE A 162 -4.21 -16.05 -2.80
CA ILE A 162 -3.34 -17.23 -2.91
C ILE A 162 -3.42 -17.81 -4.34
N PHE A 163 -4.61 -17.91 -4.92
CA PHE A 163 -4.78 -18.35 -6.31
C PHE A 163 -4.06 -17.42 -7.31
N GLU A 164 -4.14 -16.11 -7.11
CA GLU A 164 -3.42 -15.12 -7.94
C GLU A 164 -1.90 -15.25 -7.82
N LEU A 165 -1.37 -15.63 -6.65
CA LEU A 165 0.07 -15.90 -6.44
C LEU A 165 0.52 -17.25 -7.03
N LYS A 166 -0.39 -18.19 -7.22
CA LYS A 166 -0.16 -19.45 -7.96
C LYS A 166 -0.20 -19.27 -9.49
N GLY A 167 -0.26 -18.03 -9.97
CA GLY A 167 -0.35 -17.71 -11.40
C GLY A 167 -1.76 -17.44 -11.92
N GLY A 168 -2.79 -17.50 -11.07
CA GLY A 168 -4.18 -17.22 -11.43
C GLY A 168 -4.68 -18.11 -12.57
N VAL A 169 -5.58 -17.58 -13.40
CA VAL A 169 -6.13 -18.31 -14.57
C VAL A 169 -5.05 -18.66 -15.58
N MET A 170 -4.02 -17.83 -15.76
CA MET A 170 -2.91 -18.17 -16.66
C MET A 170 -2.04 -19.30 -16.10
N GLY A 171 -1.92 -19.44 -14.77
CA GLY A 171 -1.28 -20.60 -14.15
C GLY A 171 -2.05 -21.90 -14.43
N VAL A 172 -3.37 -21.81 -14.53
CA VAL A 172 -4.26 -22.92 -14.94
C VAL A 172 -4.21 -23.17 -16.46
N VAL A 173 -3.96 -22.14 -17.27
CA VAL A 173 -4.03 -22.18 -18.75
C VAL A 173 -2.64 -22.22 -19.43
N LYS A 174 -1.52 -22.23 -18.67
CA LYS A 174 -0.14 -22.27 -19.20
C LYS A 174 0.30 -23.64 -19.73
N THR A 175 -0.49 -24.15 -20.68
CA THR A 175 -0.01 -24.93 -21.83
C THR A 175 0.30 -24.02 -23.03
N VAL A 176 0.03 -22.70 -23.00
CA VAL A 176 0.30 -21.84 -24.17
C VAL A 176 0.86 -20.45 -23.82
N ALA A 177 2.04 -20.17 -24.40
CA ALA A 177 2.67 -18.88 -24.72
C ALA A 177 3.50 -18.09 -23.67
N LYS A 178 4.55 -17.49 -24.24
CA LYS A 178 5.78 -16.89 -23.70
C LYS A 178 5.60 -15.64 -22.84
N ALA A 179 6.59 -15.49 -21.95
CA ALA A 179 7.04 -14.35 -21.15
C ALA A 179 6.34 -12.98 -21.37
N LEU A 180 5.77 -12.47 -20.28
CA LEU A 180 5.39 -11.06 -20.12
C LEU A 180 6.66 -10.21 -19.93
N PRO A 181 6.68 -8.94 -20.38
CA PRO A 181 7.87 -8.11 -20.36
C PRO A 181 8.30 -7.78 -18.92
N GLU A 182 9.54 -8.16 -18.58
CA GLU A 182 10.19 -8.05 -17.27
C GLU A 182 10.64 -6.62 -16.89
N THR A 183 10.14 -5.59 -17.57
CA THR A 183 10.69 -4.22 -17.53
C THR A 183 10.43 -3.44 -16.23
N LYS A 184 9.89 -4.08 -15.18
CA LYS A 184 9.60 -3.46 -13.87
C LYS A 184 10.40 -4.02 -12.70
N PHE A 185 11.23 -5.04 -12.93
CA PHE A 185 11.97 -5.73 -11.86
C PHE A 185 13.45 -5.33 -11.89
N THR A 186 14.00 -5.00 -10.72
CA THR A 186 15.46 -4.76 -10.58
C THR A 186 16.20 -6.10 -10.49
N GLY A 187 17.53 -6.09 -10.61
CA GLY A 187 18.34 -7.30 -10.43
C GLY A 187 18.08 -8.02 -9.10
N ALA A 188 17.82 -7.27 -8.02
CA ALA A 188 17.45 -7.85 -6.74
C ALA A 188 16.11 -8.60 -6.79
N HIS A 189 15.11 -8.11 -7.52
CA HIS A 189 13.83 -8.82 -7.66
C HIS A 189 14.00 -10.14 -8.42
N ILE A 190 14.81 -10.14 -9.48
CA ILE A 190 15.12 -11.34 -10.27
C ILE A 190 15.87 -12.36 -9.40
N ASN A 191 16.91 -11.92 -8.68
CA ASN A 191 17.67 -12.78 -7.77
C ASN A 191 16.77 -13.37 -6.68
N MET A 192 15.92 -12.55 -6.06
CA MET A 192 14.96 -13.00 -5.05
C MET A 192 14.03 -14.08 -5.60
N ARG A 193 13.49 -13.86 -6.80
CA ARG A 193 12.62 -14.83 -7.45
C ARG A 193 13.33 -16.15 -7.73
N GLN A 194 14.55 -16.08 -8.25
CA GLN A 194 15.36 -17.28 -8.49
C GLN A 194 15.64 -18.03 -7.18
N MET A 195 15.93 -17.33 -6.08
CA MET A 195 16.14 -17.96 -4.77
C MET A 195 14.90 -18.67 -4.23
N PHE A 196 13.70 -18.15 -4.49
CA PHE A 196 12.47 -18.88 -4.18
C PHE A 196 12.32 -20.11 -5.09
N GLU A 197 12.58 -19.97 -6.39
CA GLU A 197 12.41 -21.05 -7.37
C GLU A 197 13.35 -22.25 -7.14
N THR A 198 14.59 -22.01 -6.70
CA THR A 198 15.56 -23.09 -6.40
C THR A 198 15.25 -23.84 -5.11
N GLY A 199 14.46 -23.26 -4.19
CA GLY A 199 14.23 -23.80 -2.86
C GLY A 199 15.49 -23.82 -1.98
N ALA A 200 15.34 -24.07 -0.68
CA ALA A 200 16.43 -24.27 0.30
C ALA A 200 17.26 -23.04 0.75
N ASN A 201 16.81 -21.81 0.50
CA ASN A 201 17.47 -20.62 1.02
C ASN A 201 17.03 -20.29 2.46
N THR A 202 17.97 -19.89 3.33
CA THR A 202 17.66 -19.37 4.66
C THR A 202 17.17 -17.93 4.58
N TYR A 203 16.54 -17.45 5.64
CA TYR A 203 16.14 -16.05 5.75
C TYR A 203 17.32 -15.11 5.50
N GLU A 204 18.46 -15.40 6.13
CA GLU A 204 19.67 -14.59 6.06
C GLU A 204 20.29 -14.59 4.66
N ALA A 205 20.00 -15.61 3.84
CA ALA A 205 20.37 -15.63 2.43
C ALA A 205 19.49 -14.64 1.64
N PHE A 206 18.17 -14.68 1.82
CA PHE A 206 17.25 -13.71 1.21
C PHE A 206 17.56 -12.27 1.63
N GLU A 207 17.80 -12.06 2.92
CA GLU A 207 18.12 -10.74 3.48
C GLU A 207 19.37 -10.14 2.85
N ARG A 208 20.41 -10.92 2.58
CA ARG A 208 21.63 -10.44 1.90
C ARG A 208 21.38 -9.89 0.49
N VAL A 209 20.34 -10.38 -0.19
CA VAL A 209 19.97 -9.91 -1.53
C VAL A 209 18.98 -8.74 -1.45
N ALA A 210 18.02 -8.82 -0.53
CA ALA A 210 16.97 -7.82 -0.40
C ALA A 210 17.43 -6.55 0.32
N VAL A 211 18.34 -6.68 1.28
CA VAL A 211 18.82 -5.59 2.14
C VAL A 211 20.30 -5.39 1.89
N LEU A 212 20.65 -4.34 1.15
CA LEU A 212 22.04 -4.05 0.86
C LEU A 212 22.76 -3.66 2.15
N ARG A 213 23.95 -4.23 2.36
CA ARG A 213 24.79 -3.96 3.54
C ARG A 213 25.53 -2.62 3.48
N GLU A 214 25.49 -1.96 2.33
CA GLU A 214 26.02 -0.61 2.20
C GLU A 214 25.13 0.38 2.96
N LYS A 215 25.73 1.49 3.41
CA LYS A 215 24.96 2.56 4.06
C LYS A 215 24.10 3.28 3.03
N SER A 216 22.93 3.72 3.44
CA SER A 216 22.13 4.63 2.62
C SER A 216 22.89 5.93 2.33
N VAL A 217 22.62 6.49 1.15
CA VAL A 217 23.22 7.74 0.66
C VAL A 217 22.15 8.82 0.67
N VAL A 218 22.41 9.89 1.42
CA VAL A 218 21.54 11.07 1.47
C VAL A 218 21.77 11.93 0.24
N HIS A 219 20.71 12.20 -0.52
CA HIS A 219 20.70 13.04 -1.71
C HIS A 219 19.95 14.36 -1.49
N LYS A 220 19.02 14.43 -0.53
CA LYS A 220 18.26 15.66 -0.24
C LYS A 220 18.44 16.11 1.21
N VAL A 221 19.42 16.98 1.43
CA VAL A 221 19.82 17.41 2.77
C VAL A 221 18.76 18.23 3.52
N ASP A 222 17.76 18.78 2.82
CA ASP A 222 16.71 19.61 3.40
C ASP A 222 15.74 18.82 4.29
N TYR A 223 15.57 17.53 4.01
CA TYR A 223 14.72 16.65 4.80
C TYR A 223 15.51 16.11 5.98
N LYS A 224 14.99 16.33 7.20
CA LYS A 224 15.61 15.86 8.44
C LYS A 224 14.83 14.69 9.03
N LYS A 225 15.54 13.80 9.74
CA LYS A 225 14.97 12.63 10.43
C LYS A 225 13.93 13.03 11.47
N GLU A 226 14.26 14.00 12.31
CA GLU A 226 13.41 14.44 13.43
C GLU A 226 12.24 15.32 12.97
N GLN A 227 12.14 15.60 11.66
CA GLN A 227 11.20 16.55 11.13
C GLN A 227 9.76 16.05 11.21
N TRP A 228 8.87 16.90 11.71
CA TRP A 228 7.43 16.67 11.64
C TRP A 228 6.89 16.90 10.23
N TYR A 229 5.96 16.06 9.83
CA TYR A 229 5.27 16.19 8.55
C TYR A 229 3.77 16.27 8.77
N LYS A 230 3.20 17.42 8.40
CA LYS A 230 1.76 17.66 8.48
C LYS A 230 1.02 16.70 7.56
N GLN A 231 -0.02 16.07 8.07
CA GLN A 231 -0.93 15.20 7.35
C GLN A 231 -2.26 15.92 7.05
N ASP A 232 -3.04 15.31 6.17
CA ASP A 232 -4.44 15.70 5.96
C ASP A 232 -5.20 15.54 7.29
N GLY A 233 -5.97 16.55 7.68
CA GLY A 233 -6.61 16.61 9.01
C GLY A 233 -5.78 17.30 10.10
N GLY A 234 -4.63 17.91 9.75
CA GLY A 234 -3.96 18.87 10.63
C GLY A 234 -3.06 18.27 11.73
N TYR A 235 -3.01 16.95 11.85
CA TYR A 235 -2.03 16.26 12.69
C TYR A 235 -0.67 16.13 12.01
N TYR A 236 0.34 15.72 12.77
CA TYR A 236 1.73 15.61 12.32
C TYR A 236 2.28 14.21 12.61
N LEU A 237 3.13 13.73 11.71
CA LEU A 237 3.81 12.45 11.84
C LEU A 237 5.31 12.59 11.67
N ARG A 238 6.06 11.70 12.33
CA ARG A 238 7.44 11.38 11.98
C ARG A 238 7.74 9.92 12.29
N TYR A 239 8.71 9.37 11.56
CA TYR A 239 9.08 7.96 11.57
C TYR A 239 10.55 7.82 11.94
N PHE A 240 10.85 6.87 12.82
CA PHE A 240 12.20 6.50 13.19
C PHE A 240 12.40 5.00 12.99
N PRO A 241 12.83 4.60 11.78
CA PRO A 241 13.21 3.21 11.54
C PRO A 241 14.37 2.78 12.44
N ASN A 242 14.30 1.55 12.91
CA ASN A 242 15.39 0.83 13.55
C ASN A 242 15.65 -0.42 12.69
N GLY A 243 16.48 -0.24 11.67
CA GLY A 243 16.52 -1.11 10.50
C GLY A 243 15.17 -1.20 9.79
N TYR A 244 15.03 -2.14 8.86
CA TYR A 244 13.76 -2.36 8.17
C TYR A 244 12.72 -3.10 9.02
N GLN A 245 13.14 -3.74 10.12
CA GLN A 245 12.31 -4.66 10.91
C GLN A 245 11.43 -3.94 11.93
N GLN A 246 11.81 -2.75 12.37
CA GLN A 246 11.03 -1.99 13.33
C GLN A 246 10.99 -0.51 12.94
N VAL A 247 9.87 0.13 13.23
CA VAL A 247 9.76 1.58 13.11
C VAL A 247 9.02 2.13 14.30
N LYS A 248 9.55 3.21 14.86
CA LYS A 248 8.86 4.02 15.84
C LYS A 248 8.10 5.11 15.13
N ILE A 249 6.82 5.24 15.42
CA ILE A 249 5.94 6.25 14.85
C ILE A 249 5.56 7.20 15.96
N GLN A 250 5.76 8.49 15.72
CA GLN A 250 5.27 9.54 16.59
C GLN A 250 4.17 10.33 15.89
N VAL A 251 3.11 10.64 16.64
CA VAL A 251 1.95 11.38 16.19
C VAL A 251 1.73 12.56 17.11
N TYR A 252 1.54 13.75 16.54
CA TYR A 252 1.15 14.92 17.29
C TYR A 252 -0.14 15.50 16.71
N VAL A 253 -1.15 15.64 17.54
CA VAL A 253 -2.42 16.28 17.22
C VAL A 253 -2.52 17.56 18.04
N PRO A 254 -2.43 18.75 17.41
CA PRO A 254 -2.50 20.02 18.13
C PRO A 254 -3.84 20.20 18.87
N ALA A 255 -3.81 20.96 19.97
CA ALA A 255 -5.02 21.36 20.65
C ALA A 255 -5.90 22.25 19.76
N GLY A 256 -7.22 22.07 19.83
CA GLY A 256 -8.19 22.73 18.95
C GLY A 256 -8.30 22.13 17.54
N THR A 257 -7.66 20.99 17.28
CA THR A 257 -7.83 20.25 16.02
C THR A 257 -9.18 19.53 16.00
N LEU A 258 -9.64 19.09 17.17
CA LEU A 258 -10.89 18.34 17.34
C LEU A 258 -11.90 19.18 18.13
N ASP A 259 -13.19 18.92 17.88
CA ASP A 259 -14.28 19.48 18.66
C ASP A 259 -14.41 18.79 20.04
N SER A 260 -15.37 19.23 20.85
CA SER A 260 -15.61 18.66 22.19
C SER A 260 -16.04 17.19 22.19
N THR A 261 -16.39 16.63 21.03
CA THR A 261 -16.73 15.22 20.83
C THR A 261 -15.55 14.38 20.34
N GLY A 262 -14.38 15.00 20.13
CA GLY A 262 -13.18 14.35 19.59
C GLY A 262 -13.24 14.13 18.09
N MET A 263 -14.05 14.91 17.37
CA MET A 263 -14.23 14.81 15.93
C MET A 263 -13.73 16.07 15.21
N GLN A 264 -13.41 15.94 13.93
CA GLN A 264 -13.16 17.07 13.04
C GLN A 264 -14.26 17.09 11.98
N ASP A 265 -15.00 18.19 11.90
CA ASP A 265 -16.11 18.37 10.95
C ASP A 265 -17.12 17.18 10.98
N GLY A 266 -17.44 16.70 12.19
CA GLY A 266 -18.35 15.57 12.42
C GLY A 266 -17.78 14.19 12.06
N ASN A 267 -16.48 14.08 11.78
CA ASN A 267 -15.81 12.83 11.45
C ASN A 267 -14.67 12.53 12.42
N TYR A 268 -14.45 11.25 12.73
CA TYR A 268 -13.25 10.84 13.46
C TYR A 268 -11.99 11.14 12.63
N LEU A 269 -10.97 11.71 13.28
CA LEU A 269 -9.66 11.87 12.70
C LEU A 269 -8.90 10.53 12.76
N LEU A 270 -8.62 9.91 11.62
CA LEU A 270 -8.08 8.56 11.55
C LEU A 270 -6.63 8.54 11.05
N PHE A 271 -5.77 7.81 11.76
CA PHE A 271 -4.44 7.43 11.31
C PHE A 271 -4.40 5.95 10.94
N ASP A 272 -4.05 5.66 9.68
CA ASP A 272 -3.88 4.29 9.19
C ASP A 272 -2.39 3.98 8.99
N PRO A 273 -1.75 3.24 9.91
CA PRO A 273 -0.35 2.88 9.76
C PRO A 273 -0.12 1.90 8.60
N VAL A 274 -1.12 1.10 8.21
CA VAL A 274 -0.93 -0.11 7.38
C VAL A 274 -1.22 0.10 5.89
N ASN A 275 -2.24 0.88 5.51
CA ASN A 275 -2.52 1.19 4.08
C ASN A 275 -1.57 2.28 3.51
N ARG A 276 -0.46 2.50 4.21
CA ARG A 276 0.53 3.53 3.94
C ARG A 276 1.90 2.90 4.15
N MET A 277 2.92 3.50 3.56
CA MET A 277 4.31 3.08 3.74
C MET A 277 5.15 4.27 4.19
N ALA A 278 6.15 3.98 5.02
CA ALA A 278 7.20 4.93 5.33
C ALA A 278 8.24 4.86 4.20
N THR A 279 8.39 5.96 3.46
CA THR A 279 9.32 6.09 2.32
C THR A 279 10.43 7.08 2.66
N PRO A 280 11.69 6.78 2.34
CA PRO A 280 12.77 7.74 2.55
C PRO A 280 12.52 8.99 1.70
N ALA A 281 12.57 10.14 2.36
CA ALA A 281 12.44 11.45 1.76
C ALA A 281 13.77 11.95 1.20
N ASN A 282 14.88 11.55 1.83
CA ASN A 282 16.19 12.13 1.61
C ASN A 282 17.24 11.20 1.03
N SER A 283 17.02 9.89 1.01
CA SER A 283 18.04 8.90 0.66
C SER A 283 17.51 7.79 -0.26
N ASN A 284 18.39 6.85 -0.58
CA ASN A 284 18.08 5.62 -1.31
C ASN A 284 17.70 4.43 -0.41
N ALA A 285 17.41 4.64 0.87
CA ALA A 285 17.08 3.58 1.82
C ALA A 285 15.79 2.81 1.46
N GLN A 286 15.48 1.78 2.24
CA GLN A 286 14.29 0.95 2.03
C GLN A 286 12.97 1.66 2.27
N ARG A 287 11.97 1.32 1.47
CA ARG A 287 10.55 1.60 1.75
C ARG A 287 9.99 0.55 2.70
N LEU A 288 9.27 1.00 3.71
CA LEU A 288 8.80 0.17 4.81
C LEU A 288 7.29 0.04 4.83
N GLY A 289 6.79 -1.19 4.76
CA GLY A 289 5.42 -1.53 5.10
C GLY A 289 5.28 -1.66 6.61
N ILE A 290 4.19 -1.18 7.18
CA ILE A 290 3.96 -1.21 8.63
C ILE A 290 2.96 -2.32 8.96
N GLY A 291 3.26 -3.16 9.94
CA GLY A 291 2.36 -4.21 10.42
C GLY A 291 1.91 -3.97 11.86
N ALA A 292 1.84 -5.06 12.63
CA ALA A 292 1.45 -5.01 14.04
C ALA A 292 2.40 -4.18 14.91
N PRO A 293 1.92 -3.59 16.02
CA PRO A 293 2.76 -3.12 17.11
C PRO A 293 3.76 -4.20 17.57
N VAL A 294 4.93 -3.77 18.05
CA VAL A 294 5.97 -4.71 18.57
C VAL A 294 5.50 -5.37 19.87
N ALA A 295 4.84 -4.61 20.74
CA ALA A 295 4.23 -5.15 21.95
C ALA A 295 2.86 -5.78 21.65
N GLU A 296 2.55 -6.90 22.31
CA GLU A 296 1.17 -7.39 22.34
C GLU A 296 0.31 -6.41 23.14
N ILE A 297 -0.79 -5.95 22.53
CA ILE A 297 -1.65 -4.93 23.11
C ILE A 297 -3.11 -5.39 23.13
N ILE A 298 -3.84 -4.96 24.16
CA ILE A 298 -5.30 -5.09 24.21
C ILE A 298 -5.89 -3.91 23.42
N ARG A 299 -6.58 -4.20 22.32
CA ARG A 299 -7.16 -3.16 21.45
C ARG A 299 -8.56 -2.79 21.90
N LYS A 300 -8.81 -1.49 22.04
CA LYS A 300 -10.17 -0.94 22.23
C LYS A 300 -10.77 -0.68 20.85
N ILE A 301 -11.64 -1.58 20.38
CA ILE A 301 -12.22 -1.51 19.03
C ILE A 301 -13.55 -0.76 19.07
N ILE A 302 -13.72 0.20 18.17
CA ILE A 302 -15.00 0.87 17.91
C ILE A 302 -15.53 0.55 16.51
N ARG A 303 -16.85 0.58 16.38
CA ARG A 303 -17.55 0.53 15.09
C ARG A 303 -17.97 1.93 14.69
N ILE A 304 -17.43 2.42 13.57
CA ILE A 304 -17.86 3.68 12.98
C ILE A 304 -18.95 3.37 11.96
N GLN A 305 -20.19 3.73 12.26
CA GLN A 305 -21.26 3.66 11.27
C GLN A 305 -21.03 4.78 10.25
N LYS A 306 -20.60 4.43 9.04
CA LYS A 306 -20.66 5.36 7.91
C LYS A 306 -22.11 5.37 7.44
N ASP A 307 -22.80 6.50 7.59
CA ASP A 307 -24.11 6.68 6.99
C ASP A 307 -24.01 6.33 5.50
N ALA A 308 -24.78 5.33 5.09
CA ALA A 308 -24.85 4.98 3.68
C ALA A 308 -25.32 6.22 2.90
N PRO A 309 -24.75 6.52 1.72
CA PRO A 309 -25.30 7.58 0.88
C PRO A 309 -26.77 7.26 0.66
N LYS A 310 -27.66 8.17 1.09
CA LYS A 310 -29.10 8.04 0.92
C LYS A 310 -29.38 7.75 -0.56
N THR A 311 -29.64 6.49 -0.88
CA THR A 311 -30.06 6.09 -2.22
C THR A 311 -31.33 6.87 -2.48
N LYS A 312 -31.30 7.82 -3.42
CA LYS A 312 -32.49 8.55 -3.85
C LYS A 312 -33.53 7.49 -4.24
N GLN A 313 -34.63 7.41 -3.48
CA GLN A 313 -35.77 6.61 -3.87
C GLN A 313 -36.14 6.97 -5.32
N PRO A 314 -36.36 5.99 -6.21
CA PRO A 314 -36.84 6.28 -7.54
C PRO A 314 -38.19 6.98 -7.42
N THR A 315 -38.27 8.19 -7.95
CA THR A 315 -39.55 8.90 -8.15
C THR A 315 -40.50 7.98 -8.92
N PRO A 316 -41.76 7.79 -8.47
CA PRO A 316 -42.72 7.00 -9.22
C PRO A 316 -42.88 7.58 -10.63
N LYS A 317 -42.63 6.76 -11.65
CA LYS A 317 -42.91 7.13 -13.04
C LYS A 317 -44.41 7.37 -13.18
N GLU A 318 -44.77 8.60 -13.48
CA GLU A 318 -46.11 9.01 -13.88
C GLU A 318 -46.51 8.21 -15.14
N GLN A 319 -47.55 7.41 -15.04
CA GLN A 319 -48.09 6.64 -16.16
C GLN A 319 -48.70 7.61 -17.20
N PRO A 320 -48.43 7.44 -18.51
CA PRO A 320 -49.08 8.25 -19.53
C PRO A 320 -50.57 7.93 -19.59
N LYS A 321 -51.41 8.94 -19.36
CA LYS A 321 -52.85 8.89 -19.68
C LYS A 321 -53.01 8.69 -21.18
N THR A 322 -53.42 7.50 -21.59
CA THR A 322 -53.93 7.25 -22.95
C THR A 322 -55.29 7.93 -23.10
N SER A 323 -55.35 9.01 -23.87
CA SER A 323 -56.60 9.54 -24.41
C SER A 323 -57.02 8.69 -25.60
N LYS A 324 -58.16 8.02 -25.49
CA LYS A 324 -58.95 7.58 -26.64
C LYS A 324 -60.40 7.88 -26.34
N GLU A 325 -60.89 8.98 -26.89
CA GLU A 325 -62.26 9.11 -27.40
C GLU A 325 -62.36 10.40 -28.23
N GLN A 326 -62.36 10.24 -29.55
CA GLN A 326 -63.22 10.99 -30.45
C GLN A 326 -63.25 10.26 -31.81
N GLN A 327 -64.47 9.85 -32.15
CA GLN A 327 -65.00 9.25 -33.39
C GLN A 327 -64.93 7.72 -33.52
#